data_AF-A0AAD3ZE03-F1
#
_entry.id   AF-A0AAD3ZE03-F1
#
_cell.length_a   1.000
_cell.length_b   1.000
_cell.length_c   1.000
_cell.angle_alpha   90.00
_cell.angle_beta   90.00
_cell.angle_gamma   90.00
#
_symmetry.space_group_name_H-M   'P 1'
#
loop_
_entity.id
_entity.type
_entity.pdbx_description
1 polymer ?
#
loop_
_entity_poly.entity_id
_entity_poly.type
_entity_poly.pdbx_seq_one_letter_code
_entity_poly.pdbx_strand_id
1 'polypeptide(L)' 'MSNHVLIRFPNVSSNVSVARLAAAAFASFQEFSISDIEEIKVAVSEAVSNAILHAY' A
#
# COMPACT_ATOMS: atom_id res chain seq x y z
N MET A 1 -16.14 13.76 -7.55
CA MET A 1 -14.89 14.30 -6.95
C MET A 1 -13.90 13.15 -6.88
N SER A 2 -12.62 13.39 -7.17
CA SER A 2 -11.59 12.35 -7.12
C SER A 2 -10.83 12.44 -5.80
N ASN A 3 -10.75 11.35 -5.05
CA ASN A 3 -10.04 11.28 -3.76
C ASN A 3 -8.67 10.62 -3.97
N HIS A 4 -7.62 11.19 -3.38
CA HIS A 4 -6.25 10.71 -3.55
C HIS A 4 -5.43 10.89 -2.28
N VAL A 5 -4.47 9.98 -2.07
CA VAL A 5 -3.48 10.04 -0.99
C VAL A 5 -2.08 9.82 -1.58
N LEU A 6 -1.11 10.60 -1.12
CA LEU A 6 0.31 10.45 -1.41
C LEU A 6 1.06 10.21 -0.10
N ILE A 7 1.89 9.16 -0.07
CA ILE A 7 2.73 8.82 1.08
C ILE A 7 4.16 8.66 0.61
N ARG A 8 5.11 9.19 1.38
CA ARG A 8 6.55 9.04 1.15
C ARG A 8 7.22 8.60 2.45
N PHE A 9 8.12 7.64 2.34
CA PHE A 9 8.88 7.11 3.46
C PHE A 9 10.28 6.67 2.98
N PRO A 10 11.27 6.58 3.89
CA PRO A 10 12.61 6.09 3.54
C PRO A 10 12.58 4.67 2.96
N ASN A 11 13.53 4.34 2.09
CA ASN A 11 13.72 3.01 1.51
C ASN A 11 14.23 2.00 2.56
N VAL A 12 13.34 1.56 3.46
CA VAL A 12 13.63 0.55 4.48
C VAL A 12 12.52 -0.51 4.52
N SER A 13 12.91 -1.77 4.72
CA SER A 13 12.01 -2.94 4.66
C SER A 13 10.83 -2.87 5.65
N SER A 14 11.02 -2.24 6.82
CA SER A 14 9.95 -2.06 7.81
C SER A 14 8.75 -1.27 7.26
N ASN A 15 8.96 -0.38 6.29
CA ASN A 15 7.91 0.46 5.71
C ASN A 15 6.96 -0.27 4.75
N VAL A 16 7.26 -1.52 4.34
CA VAL A 16 6.29 -2.34 3.59
C VAL A 16 5.01 -2.52 4.38
N SER A 17 5.11 -2.72 5.71
CA SER A 17 3.95 -2.84 6.58
C SER A 17 3.13 -1.55 6.68
N VAL A 18 3.81 -0.40 6.76
CA VAL A 18 3.20 0.93 6.78
C VAL A 18 2.44 1.19 5.48
N ALA A 19 3.04 0.90 4.32
CA ALA A 19 2.39 1.08 3.03
C ALA A 19 1.12 0.24 2.87
N ARG A 20 1.15 -1.03 3.30
CA ARG A 20 -0.03 -1.91 3.28
C ARG A 20 -1.16 -1.38 4.16
N LEU A 21 -0.84 -0.98 5.40
CA LEU A 21 -1.84 -0.45 6.33
C LEU A 21 -2.46 0.85 5.81
N ALA A 22 -1.65 1.74 5.23
CA ALA A 22 -2.15 2.99 4.68
C ALA A 22 -3.05 2.78 3.45
N ALA A 23 -2.67 1.86 2.54
CA ALA A 23 -3.50 1.51 1.40
C ALA A 23 -4.83 0.88 1.81
N ALA A 24 -4.81 -0.04 2.79
CA ALA A 24 -6.02 -0.65 3.34
C ALA A 24 -6.93 0.38 4.01
N ALA A 25 -6.35 1.29 4.79
CA ALA A 25 -7.09 2.37 5.44
C ALA A 25 -7.69 3.36 4.42
N PHE A 26 -7.02 3.60 3.29
CA PHE A 26 -7.56 4.45 2.23
C PHE A 26 -8.66 3.74 1.41
N ALA A 27 -8.50 2.44 1.16
CA ALA A 27 -9.49 1.64 0.44
C ALA A 27 -10.79 1.45 1.24
N SER A 28 -10.72 1.40 2.57
CA SER A 28 -11.91 1.17 3.42
C SER A 28 -13.03 2.22 3.25
N PHE A 29 -12.74 3.39 2.67
CA PHE A 29 -13.72 4.43 2.37
C PHE A 29 -14.56 4.20 1.10
N GLN A 30 -14.27 3.19 0.28
CA GLN A 30 -14.81 3.04 -1.09
C GLN A 30 -15.67 1.79 -1.32
N GLU A 31 -16.36 1.28 -0.29
CA GLU A 31 -17.25 0.09 -0.38
C GLU A 31 -16.57 -1.21 -0.86
N PHE A 32 -15.23 -1.31 -0.76
CA PHE A 32 -14.52 -2.56 -1.05
C PHE A 32 -14.86 -3.65 -0.04
N SER A 33 -14.93 -4.90 -0.50
CA SER A 33 -15.05 -6.05 0.39
C SER A 33 -13.75 -6.28 1.17
N ILE A 34 -13.82 -7.06 2.25
CA ILE A 34 -12.63 -7.46 3.00
C ILE A 34 -11.62 -8.18 2.09
N SER A 35 -12.10 -9.01 1.16
CA SER A 35 -11.25 -9.72 0.19
C SER A 35 -10.50 -8.75 -0.72
N ASP A 36 -11.20 -7.74 -1.25
CA ASP A 36 -10.59 -6.73 -2.13
C ASP A 36 -9.50 -5.94 -1.38
N ILE A 37 -9.74 -5.60 -0.11
CA ILE A 37 -8.76 -4.90 0.72
C ILE A 37 -7.52 -5.78 0.97
N GLU A 38 -7.69 -7.08 1.17
CA GLU A 38 -6.56 -8.01 1.32
C GLU A 38 -5.76 -8.13 0.02
N GLU A 39 -6.42 -8.18 -1.14
CA GLU A 39 -5.73 -8.16 -2.45
C GLU A 39 -4.94 -6.86 -2.66
N ILE A 40 -5.51 -5.70 -2.29
CA ILE A 40 -4.80 -4.40 -2.33
C ILE A 40 -3.54 -4.45 -1.45
N LYS A 41 -3.63 -5.03 -0.25
CA LYS A 41 -2.47 -5.17 0.65
C LYS A 41 -1.40 -6.06 0.04
N VAL A 42 -1.77 -7.15 -0.65
CA VAL A 42 -0.82 -8.03 -1.35
C VAL A 42 -0.12 -7.26 -2.48
N ALA A 43 -0.88 -6.62 -3.37
CA ALA A 43 -0.34 -5.84 -4.49
C ALA A 43 0.60 -4.72 -4.04
N VAL A 44 0.23 -3.98 -2.98
CA VAL A 44 1.08 -2.93 -2.39
C VAL A 44 2.32 -3.54 -1.73
N SER A 45 2.23 -4.71 -1.11
CA SER A 45 3.39 -5.42 -0.56
C SER A 45 4.42 -5.71 -1.64
N GLU A 46 3.98 -6.26 -2.77
CA GLU A 46 4.84 -6.64 -3.89
C GLU A 46 5.48 -5.41 -4.53
N ALA A 47 4.68 -4.38 -4.83
CA ALA A 47 5.17 -3.15 -5.44
C ALA A 47 6.22 -2.45 -4.56
N VAL A 48 5.97 -2.31 -3.26
CA VAL A 48 6.90 -1.63 -2.35
C VAL A 48 8.12 -2.50 -2.07
N SER A 49 7.97 -3.82 -1.94
CA SER A 49 9.12 -4.73 -1.78
C SER A 49 10.03 -4.67 -3.00
N ASN A 50 9.46 -4.65 -4.20
CA ASN A 50 10.22 -4.52 -5.45
C ASN A 50 10.96 -3.19 -5.51
N ALA A 51 10.32 -2.07 -5.15
CA ALA A 51 10.98 -0.78 -5.08
C ALA A 51 12.13 -0.78 -4.05
N ILE A 52 11.97 -1.47 -2.93
CA ILE A 52 13.03 -1.55 -1.91
C ILE A 52 14.22 -2.39 -2.40
N LEU A 53 13.95 -3.52 -3.06
CA LEU A 53 14.98 -4.48 -3.48
C LEU A 53 15.70 -4.07 -4.78
N HIS A 54 15.05 -3.31 -5.66
CA HIS A 54 15.53 -3.09 -7.03
C HIS A 54 15.79 -1.62 -7.40
N ALA A 55 15.72 -0.67 -6.47
CA ALA A 55 15.99 0.76 -6.74
C ALA A 55 17.49 1.12 -6.77
N TYR A 56 18.36 0.23 -7.26
CA TYR A 56 19.79 0.47 -7.44
C TYR A 56 20.11 1.31 -8.68
#